data_AF-A0A959L521-F1
#
_entry.id   AF-A0A959L521-F1
#
_cell.length_a   1.000
_cell.length_b   1.000
_cell.length_c   1.000
_cell.angle_alpha   90.00
_cell.angle_beta   90.00
_cell.angle_gamma   90.00
#
_symmetry.space_group_name_H-M   'P 1'
#
loop_
_entity.id
_entity.type
_entity.pdbx_description
1 polymer ?
#
loop_
_entity_poly.entity_id
_entity_poly.type
_entity_poly.pdbx_seq_one_letter_code
_entity_poly.pdbx_strand_id
1 'polypeptide(L)'
;MCRIAIKAGILFLAVLYIACVQRETSLSQLEFIALQEMHLNCALKNLRDSIDREWTFFIYKLSNNLPSNMTDDERRNMLQLKNGPLIRMFESFANLDTTIKRSLAEMEHKDLLMTASISRVRSELNSVEEARRKIMSRIASEEPKKIGDARRIYRDVLKKSCV
;
A
#
# COMPACT_ATOMS: atom_id res chain seq x y z
N MET A 1 26.75 26.73 -8.66
CA MET A 1 27.68 26.73 -9.81
C MET A 1 29.09 26.52 -9.29
N CYS A 2 29.71 25.36 -9.54
CA CYS A 2 31.09 25.11 -9.14
C CYS A 2 32.01 25.66 -10.23
N ARG A 3 32.74 26.75 -9.95
CA ARG A 3 33.79 27.28 -10.84
C ARG A 3 35.14 26.85 -10.29
N ILE A 4 35.82 25.92 -10.96
CA ILE A 4 37.22 25.60 -10.68
C ILE A 4 37.98 25.55 -12.01
N ALA A 5 39.08 26.29 -12.05
CA ALA A 5 39.97 26.45 -13.19
C ALA A 5 40.63 25.12 -13.57
N ILE A 6 40.54 24.76 -14.85
CA ILE A 6 40.95 23.48 -15.40
C ILE A 6 42.43 23.55 -15.79
N LYS A 7 43.31 22.98 -14.95
CA LYS A 7 44.64 22.51 -15.36
C LYS A 7 45.10 21.34 -14.49
N ALA A 8 44.54 20.15 -14.70
CA ALA A 8 45.20 18.87 -14.34
C ALA A 8 44.39 17.65 -14.84
N GLY A 9 45.06 16.83 -15.67
CA GLY A 9 44.91 15.37 -15.78
C GLY A 9 43.51 14.75 -15.97
N ILE A 10 43.30 14.10 -17.12
CA ILE A 10 42.12 13.28 -17.46
C ILE A 10 41.78 12.23 -16.37
N LEU A 11 42.76 11.77 -15.58
CA LEU A 11 42.53 10.84 -14.47
C LEU A 11 41.84 11.47 -13.23
N PHE A 12 41.98 12.77 -13.00
CA PHE A 12 41.37 13.47 -11.86
C PHE A 12 39.90 13.82 -12.10
N LEU A 13 39.50 13.95 -13.37
CA LEU A 13 38.12 14.19 -13.79
C LEU A 13 37.20 13.01 -13.49
N ALA A 14 37.67 11.76 -13.60
CA ALA A 14 36.87 10.58 -13.30
C ALA A 14 36.55 10.44 -11.79
N VAL A 15 37.51 10.77 -10.92
CA VAL A 15 37.31 10.73 -9.46
C VAL A 15 36.38 11.87 -9.00
N LEU A 16 36.50 13.05 -9.61
CA LEU A 16 35.60 14.19 -9.33
C LEU A 16 34.18 13.99 -9.89
N TYR A 17 34.03 13.27 -11.01
CA TYR A 17 32.71 12.93 -11.55
C TYR A 17 31.95 11.96 -10.62
N ILE A 18 32.64 10.95 -10.07
CA ILE A 18 32.07 10.03 -9.07
C ILE A 18 31.70 10.80 -7.79
N ALA A 19 32.53 11.75 -7.34
CA ALA A 19 32.21 12.60 -6.19
C ALA A 19 31.02 13.57 -6.43
N CYS A 20 30.69 13.88 -7.69
CA CYS A 20 29.57 14.74 -8.05
C CYS A 20 28.25 13.95 -8.24
N VAL A 21 28.33 12.70 -8.72
CA VAL A 21 27.18 11.81 -8.90
C VAL A 21 26.66 11.27 -7.57
N GLN A 22 27.48 11.25 -6.50
CA GLN A 22 27.14 10.65 -5.21
C GLN A 22 26.67 11.64 -4.13
N ARG A 23 26.29 12.87 -4.49
CA ARG A 23 25.77 13.86 -3.54
C ARG A 23 24.28 14.11 -3.75
N GLU A 24 23.48 13.05 -3.70
CA GLU A 24 22.06 13.23 -3.41
C GLU A 24 21.94 13.99 -2.08
N THR A 25 21.25 15.13 -2.11
CA THR A 25 21.02 15.92 -0.92
C THR A 25 20.11 15.16 0.04
N SER A 26 20.24 15.39 1.34
CA SER A 26 19.33 14.84 2.35
C SER A 26 17.84 15.16 2.06
N LEU A 27 17.58 16.32 1.42
CA LEU A 27 16.25 16.71 0.97
C LEU A 27 15.73 15.88 -0.21
N SER A 28 16.56 15.56 -1.21
CA SER A 28 16.14 14.71 -2.34
C SER A 28 15.89 13.26 -1.91
N GLN A 29 16.70 12.75 -0.98
CA GLN A 29 16.47 11.43 -0.38
C GLN A 29 15.15 11.39 0.42
N LEU A 30 14.85 12.47 1.16
CA LEU A 30 13.59 12.58 1.88
C LEU A 30 12.38 12.67 0.94
N GLU A 31 12.50 13.40 -0.17
CA GLU A 31 11.47 13.48 -1.21
C GLU A 31 11.17 12.11 -1.81
N PHE A 32 12.20 11.33 -2.12
CA PHE A 32 12.05 9.96 -2.62
C PHE A 32 11.34 9.05 -1.62
N ILE A 33 11.70 9.14 -0.33
CA ILE A 33 11.02 8.41 0.75
C ILE A 33 9.55 8.83 0.87
N ALA A 34 9.26 10.13 0.79
CA ALA A 34 7.90 10.64 0.82
C ALA A 34 7.06 10.12 -0.36
N LEU A 35 7.66 10.04 -1.55
CA LEU A 35 7.02 9.49 -2.75
C LEU A 35 6.71 8.00 -2.57
N GLN A 36 7.67 7.21 -2.06
CA GLN A 36 7.43 5.80 -1.76
C GLN A 36 6.29 5.62 -0.76
N GLU A 37 6.29 6.38 0.33
CA GLU A 37 5.23 6.32 1.34
C GLU A 37 3.85 6.68 0.76
N MET A 38 3.78 7.73 -0.07
CA MET A 38 2.57 8.10 -0.79
C MET A 38 2.09 6.95 -1.68
N HIS A 39 2.97 6.34 -2.48
CA HIS A 39 2.62 5.22 -3.35
C HIS A 39 2.12 4.00 -2.57
N LEU A 40 2.77 3.65 -1.46
CA LEU A 40 2.35 2.53 -0.61
C LEU A 40 1.00 2.79 0.08
N ASN A 41 0.77 4.02 0.56
CA ASN A 41 -0.53 4.43 1.10
C ASN A 41 -1.63 4.34 0.04
N CYS A 42 -1.34 4.73 -1.19
CA CYS A 42 -2.26 4.58 -2.32
C CYS A 42 -2.51 3.11 -2.67
N ALA A 43 -1.47 2.27 -2.66
CA ALA A 43 -1.63 0.83 -2.85
C ALA A 43 -2.53 0.21 -1.77
N LEU A 44 -2.34 0.57 -0.50
CA LEU A 44 -3.23 0.12 0.59
C LEU A 44 -4.68 0.55 0.38
N LYS A 45 -4.90 1.81 -0.01
CA LYS A 45 -6.25 2.31 -0.30
C LYS A 45 -6.88 1.51 -1.44
N ASN A 46 -6.18 1.37 -2.55
CA ASN A 46 -6.67 0.63 -3.71
C ASN A 46 -6.96 -0.84 -3.39
N LEU A 47 -6.12 -1.50 -2.58
CA LEU A 47 -6.37 -2.87 -2.12
C LEU A 47 -7.65 -2.95 -1.28
N ARG A 48 -7.85 -2.02 -0.33
CA ARG A 48 -9.08 -1.97 0.49
C ARG A 48 -10.33 -1.73 -0.35
N ASP A 49 -10.27 -0.77 -1.27
CA ASP A 49 -11.38 -0.45 -2.17
C ASP A 49 -11.67 -1.63 -3.13
N SER A 50 -10.64 -2.38 -3.51
CA SER A 50 -10.81 -3.61 -4.31
C SER A 50 -11.48 -4.72 -3.52
N ILE A 51 -11.05 -4.97 -2.27
CA ILE A 51 -11.65 -5.96 -1.37
C ILE A 51 -13.13 -5.65 -1.18
N ASP A 52 -13.47 -4.40 -0.86
CA ASP A 52 -14.86 -4.01 -0.62
C ASP A 52 -15.74 -4.17 -1.86
N ARG A 53 -15.22 -3.85 -3.05
CA ARG A 53 -15.93 -4.05 -4.32
C ARG A 53 -16.17 -5.53 -4.63
N GLU A 54 -15.15 -6.37 -4.48
CA GLU A 54 -15.27 -7.81 -4.74
C GLU A 54 -16.29 -8.46 -3.77
N TRP A 55 -16.23 -8.11 -2.48
CA TRP A 55 -17.20 -8.58 -1.49
C TRP A 55 -18.62 -8.08 -1.77
N THR A 56 -18.78 -6.81 -2.13
CA THR A 56 -20.08 -6.23 -2.47
C THR A 56 -20.69 -6.93 -3.69
N PHE A 57 -19.88 -7.19 -4.72
CA PHE A 57 -20.31 -7.92 -5.91
C PHE A 57 -20.66 -9.39 -5.60
N PHE A 58 -19.88 -10.05 -4.75
CA PHE A 58 -20.18 -11.40 -4.30
C PHE A 58 -21.51 -11.48 -3.52
N ILE A 59 -21.73 -10.56 -2.58
CA ILE A 59 -22.99 -10.48 -1.81
C ILE A 59 -24.17 -10.25 -2.74
N TYR A 60 -24.03 -9.37 -3.75
CA TYR A 60 -25.05 -9.16 -4.76
C TYR A 60 -25.37 -10.45 -5.52
N LYS A 61 -24.36 -11.16 -6.02
CA LYS A 61 -24.54 -12.46 -6.69
C LYS A 61 -25.21 -13.47 -5.77
N LEU A 62 -24.75 -13.58 -4.54
CA LEU A 62 -25.29 -14.50 -3.56
C LEU A 62 -26.78 -14.23 -3.33
N SER A 63 -27.17 -12.97 -3.09
CA SER A 63 -28.56 -12.58 -2.84
C SER A 63 -29.54 -13.03 -3.93
N ASN A 64 -29.10 -12.99 -5.20
CA ASN A 64 -29.89 -13.39 -6.36
C ASN A 64 -29.95 -14.90 -6.59
N ASN A 65 -29.10 -15.68 -5.91
CA ASN A 65 -29.01 -17.13 -6.08
C ASN A 65 -29.37 -17.89 -4.78
N LEU A 66 -29.80 -17.19 -3.72
CA LEU A 66 -30.27 -17.84 -2.50
C LEU A 66 -31.63 -18.52 -2.75
N PRO A 67 -31.86 -19.74 -2.22
CA PRO A 67 -33.12 -20.45 -2.37
C PRO A 67 -34.33 -19.63 -1.90
N SER A 68 -35.45 -19.73 -2.61
CA SER A 68 -36.69 -19.02 -2.25
C SER A 68 -37.34 -19.55 -0.97
N ASN A 69 -37.04 -20.80 -0.59
CA ASN A 69 -37.52 -21.46 0.62
C ASN A 69 -36.65 -21.19 1.86
N MET A 70 -35.57 -20.41 1.74
CA MET A 70 -34.73 -20.01 2.87
C MET A 70 -35.46 -18.97 3.74
N THR A 71 -35.40 -19.13 5.06
CA THR A 71 -36.03 -18.17 5.98
C THR A 71 -35.34 -16.81 5.91
N ASP A 72 -36.06 -15.75 6.29
CA ASP A 72 -35.50 -14.38 6.27
C ASP A 72 -34.31 -14.22 7.22
N ASP A 73 -34.29 -14.95 8.35
CA ASP A 73 -33.17 -14.96 9.29
C ASP A 73 -31.92 -15.60 8.68
N GLU A 74 -32.06 -16.77 8.05
CA GLU A 74 -30.96 -17.45 7.36
C GLU A 74 -30.43 -16.63 6.19
N ARG A 75 -31.34 -16.01 5.42
CA ARG A 75 -31.00 -15.11 4.31
C ARG A 75 -30.21 -13.90 4.80
N ARG A 76 -30.64 -13.25 5.89
CA ARG A 76 -29.89 -12.12 6.48
C ARG A 76 -28.51 -12.54 6.95
N ASN A 77 -28.41 -13.67 7.66
CA ASN A 77 -27.14 -14.16 8.17
C ASN A 77 -26.16 -14.50 7.04
N MET A 78 -26.64 -15.09 5.94
CA MET A 78 -25.83 -15.37 4.75
C MET A 78 -25.38 -14.11 3.99
N LEU A 79 -26.11 -13.01 4.07
CA LEU A 79 -25.73 -11.77 3.38
C LEU A 79 -24.81 -10.86 4.22
N GLN A 80 -24.67 -11.11 5.53
CA GLN A 80 -23.78 -10.38 6.43
C GLN A 80 -22.31 -10.86 6.42
N LEU A 81 -21.86 -11.42 5.30
CA LEU A 81 -20.55 -12.08 5.11
C LEU A 81 -19.28 -11.23 5.30
N LYS A 82 -19.38 -9.90 5.46
CA LYS A 82 -18.17 -9.03 5.60
C LYS A 82 -17.34 -9.31 6.86
N ASN A 83 -17.82 -10.15 7.77
CA ASN A 83 -17.11 -10.59 8.96
C ASN A 83 -16.77 -12.08 8.84
N GLY A 84 -15.47 -12.39 8.86
CA GLY A 84 -14.85 -13.65 8.47
C GLY A 84 -15.12 -14.97 9.22
N PRO A 85 -16.16 -15.18 10.07
CA PRO A 85 -16.50 -16.55 10.50
C PRO A 85 -17.70 -17.19 9.79
N LEU A 86 -18.35 -16.56 8.81
CA LEU A 86 -19.65 -17.03 8.28
C LEU A 86 -19.59 -18.13 7.20
N ILE A 87 -18.40 -18.59 6.77
CA ILE A 87 -18.24 -19.63 5.72
C ILE A 87 -18.81 -20.99 6.16
N ARG A 88 -18.68 -21.36 7.44
CA ARG A 88 -19.24 -22.62 7.98
C ARG A 88 -20.76 -22.70 7.87
N MET A 89 -21.46 -21.55 7.83
CA MET A 89 -22.90 -21.52 7.57
C MET A 89 -23.25 -21.89 6.13
N PHE A 90 -22.35 -21.79 5.15
CA PHE A 90 -22.64 -22.21 3.77
C PHE A 90 -22.42 -23.70 3.55
N GLU A 91 -21.49 -24.29 4.31
CA GLU A 91 -21.23 -25.74 4.28
C GLU A 91 -22.41 -26.54 4.86
N SER A 92 -23.09 -26.01 5.87
CA SER A 92 -24.22 -26.66 6.53
C SER A 92 -25.53 -26.64 5.71
N PHE A 93 -25.64 -25.80 4.67
CA PHE A 93 -26.82 -25.79 3.80
C PHE A 93 -26.67 -26.81 2.67
N ALA A 94 -27.39 -27.93 2.84
CA ALA A 94 -27.41 -29.03 1.88
C ALA A 94 -27.94 -28.62 0.49
N ASN A 95 -28.88 -27.68 0.44
CA ASN A 95 -29.58 -27.25 -0.78
C ASN A 95 -28.92 -26.06 -1.50
N LEU A 96 -27.77 -25.58 -1.03
CA LEU A 96 -27.07 -24.48 -1.69
C LEU A 96 -26.37 -24.98 -2.96
N ASP A 97 -26.59 -24.28 -4.07
CA ASP A 97 -26.02 -24.63 -5.39
C ASP A 97 -24.48 -24.78 -5.30
N THR A 98 -23.98 -25.86 -5.88
CA THR A 98 -22.53 -26.15 -5.98
C THR A 98 -21.71 -25.02 -6.61
N THR A 99 -22.32 -24.24 -7.50
CA THR A 99 -21.74 -23.05 -8.14
C THR A 99 -21.50 -21.94 -7.12
N ILE A 100 -22.45 -21.72 -6.21
CA ILE A 100 -22.32 -20.74 -5.12
C ILE A 100 -21.22 -21.19 -4.15
N LYS A 101 -21.17 -22.49 -3.82
CA LYS A 101 -20.10 -23.05 -2.97
C LYS A 101 -18.72 -22.84 -3.60
N ARG A 102 -18.59 -23.04 -4.91
CA ARG A 102 -17.34 -22.78 -5.65
C ARG A 102 -16.97 -21.30 -5.64
N SER A 103 -17.91 -20.41 -5.92
CA SER A 103 -17.66 -18.96 -5.90
C SER A 103 -17.29 -18.45 -4.49
N LEU A 104 -17.83 -19.06 -3.43
CA LEU A 104 -17.43 -18.75 -2.06
C LEU A 104 -15.97 -19.13 -1.78
N ALA A 105 -15.55 -20.33 -2.18
CA ALA A 105 -14.17 -20.79 -2.03
C ALA A 105 -13.18 -19.92 -2.84
N GLU A 106 -13.57 -19.50 -4.06
CA GLU A 106 -12.78 -18.56 -4.86
C GLU A 106 -12.62 -17.20 -4.17
N MET A 107 -13.70 -16.69 -3.57
CA MET A 107 -13.67 -15.44 -2.81
C MET A 107 -12.81 -15.52 -1.56
N GLU A 108 -12.85 -16.64 -0.83
CA GLU A 108 -11.97 -16.89 0.31
C GLU A 108 -10.49 -16.89 -0.12
N HIS A 109 -10.18 -17.58 -1.21
CA HIS A 109 -8.82 -17.60 -1.74
C HIS A 109 -8.34 -16.19 -2.13
N LYS A 110 -9.21 -15.40 -2.78
CA LYS A 110 -8.91 -14.00 -3.10
C LYS A 110 -8.69 -13.16 -1.86
N ASP A 111 -9.52 -13.30 -0.83
CA ASP A 111 -9.40 -12.55 0.43
C ASP A 111 -8.09 -12.86 1.16
N LEU A 112 -7.66 -14.12 1.16
CA LEU A 112 -6.35 -14.55 1.68
C LEU A 112 -5.19 -13.88 0.91
N LEU A 113 -5.24 -13.89 -0.42
CA LEU A 113 -4.21 -13.25 -1.26
C LEU A 113 -4.18 -11.72 -1.06
N MET A 114 -5.35 -11.09 -0.93
CA MET A 114 -5.47 -9.66 -0.68
C MET A 114 -4.96 -9.28 0.72
N THR A 115 -5.25 -10.10 1.73
CA THR A 115 -4.73 -9.93 3.10
C THR A 115 -3.20 -10.07 3.15
N ALA A 116 -2.64 -11.04 2.42
CA ALA A 116 -1.20 -11.19 2.27
C ALA A 116 -0.59 -9.95 1.59
N SER A 117 -1.24 -9.42 0.56
CA SER A 117 -0.81 -8.20 -0.15
C SER A 117 -0.83 -6.98 0.76
N ILE A 118 -1.89 -6.79 1.56
CA ILE A 118 -1.97 -5.73 2.57
C ILE A 118 -0.83 -5.86 3.59
N SER A 119 -0.58 -7.07 4.07
CA SER A 119 0.48 -7.33 5.05
C SER A 119 1.87 -6.99 4.49
N ARG A 120 2.11 -7.34 3.22
CA ARG A 120 3.35 -6.97 2.52
C ARG A 120 3.51 -5.45 2.40
N VAL A 121 2.49 -4.75 1.91
CA VAL A 121 2.54 -3.27 1.77
C VAL A 121 2.73 -2.59 3.12
N ARG A 122 2.12 -3.11 4.20
CA ARG A 122 2.35 -2.62 5.57
C ARG A 122 3.80 -2.85 6.02
N SER A 123 4.38 -4.00 5.70
CA SER A 123 5.78 -4.26 6.02
C SER A 123 6.72 -3.30 5.29
N GLU A 124 6.44 -3.00 4.01
CA GLU A 124 7.20 -2.02 3.23
C GLU A 124 7.04 -0.59 3.81
N LEU A 125 5.82 -0.21 4.25
CA LEU A 125 5.59 1.05 4.95
C LEU A 125 6.44 1.19 6.21
N ASN A 126 6.54 0.13 7.03
CA ASN A 126 7.38 0.15 8.22
C ASN A 126 8.85 0.43 7.89
N SER A 127 9.37 -0.18 6.80
CA SER A 127 10.73 0.08 6.32
C SER A 127 10.91 1.53 5.84
N VAL A 128 9.93 2.09 5.13
CA VAL A 128 9.93 3.49 4.69
C VAL A 128 9.87 4.45 5.88
N GLU A 129 9.07 4.15 6.90
CA GLU A 129 9.01 4.94 8.14
C GLU A 129 10.34 4.96 8.88
N GLU A 130 11.04 3.82 8.94
CA GLU A 130 12.39 3.74 9.52
C GLU A 130 13.40 4.57 8.73
N ALA A 131 13.37 4.48 7.40
CA ALA A 131 14.23 5.29 6.53
C ALA A 131 13.98 6.79 6.71
N ARG A 132 12.70 7.17 6.79
CA ARG A 132 12.27 8.54 7.10
C ARG A 132 12.83 9.01 8.43
N ARG A 133 12.68 8.21 9.51
CA ARG A 133 13.19 8.57 10.83
C ARG A 133 14.70 8.81 10.80
N LYS A 134 15.46 7.94 10.11
CA LYS A 134 16.92 8.08 9.96
C LYS A 134 17.31 9.37 9.24
N ILE A 135 16.70 9.68 8.10
CA ILE A 135 17.01 10.90 7.34
C ILE A 135 16.56 12.17 8.07
N MET A 136 15.39 12.16 8.70
CA MET A 136 14.92 13.31 9.48
C MET A 136 15.81 13.59 10.70
N SER A 137 16.30 12.53 11.37
CA SER A 137 17.28 12.65 12.45
C SER A 137 18.59 13.24 11.94
N ARG A 138 19.10 12.72 10.82
CA ARG A 138 20.32 13.21 10.17
C ARG A 138 20.22 14.69 9.79
N ILE A 139 19.11 15.10 9.18
CA ILE A 139 18.86 16.51 8.83
C ILE A 139 18.83 17.36 10.11
N ALA A 140 18.19 16.91 11.18
CA ALA A 140 18.12 17.65 12.43
C ALA A 140 19.50 17.82 13.10
N SER A 141 20.39 16.84 12.99
CA SER A 141 21.72 16.88 13.60
C SER A 141 22.78 17.55 12.73
N GLU A 142 22.83 17.25 11.44
CA GLU A 142 23.89 17.69 10.52
C GLU A 142 23.52 18.96 9.77
N GLU A 143 22.23 19.18 9.51
CA GLU A 143 21.72 20.26 8.66
C GLU A 143 20.49 20.97 9.26
N PRO A 144 20.54 21.43 10.52
CA PRO A 144 19.35 21.87 11.27
C PRO A 144 18.57 23.00 10.60
N LYS A 145 19.25 23.85 9.83
CA LYS A 145 18.61 24.94 9.05
C LYS A 145 17.64 24.41 7.98
N LYS A 146 17.81 23.17 7.52
CA LYS A 146 16.98 22.53 6.49
C LYS A 146 15.77 21.78 7.04
N ILE A 147 15.62 21.64 8.36
CA ILE A 147 14.53 20.84 8.95
C ILE A 147 13.14 21.39 8.60
N GLY A 148 13.02 22.72 8.44
CA GLY A 148 11.78 23.36 8.01
C GLY A 148 11.38 22.96 6.59
N ASP A 149 12.35 23.00 5.66
CA ASP A 149 12.14 22.61 4.27
C ASP A 149 11.87 21.11 4.15
N ALA A 150 12.62 20.29 4.89
CA ALA A 150 12.42 18.84 4.97
C ALA A 150 10.97 18.48 5.37
N ARG A 151 10.45 19.09 6.45
CA ARG A 151 9.06 18.90 6.88
C ARG A 151 8.05 19.35 5.84
N ARG A 152 8.33 20.44 5.11
CA ARG A 152 7.45 20.98 4.07
C ARG A 152 7.39 20.04 2.88
N ILE A 153 8.53 19.67 2.30
CA ILE A 153 8.65 18.75 1.16
C ILE A 153 7.90 17.44 1.46
N TYR A 154 8.20 16.84 2.60
CA TYR A 154 7.60 15.57 2.99
C TYR A 154 6.07 15.68 3.11
N ARG A 155 5.56 16.75 3.74
CA ARG A 155 4.10 17.00 3.85
C ARG A 155 3.45 17.24 2.48
N ASP A 156 4.08 18.01 1.62
CA ASP A 156 3.51 18.39 0.32
C ASP A 156 3.45 17.19 -0.62
N VAL A 157 4.43 16.28 -0.56
CA VAL A 157 4.36 15.00 -1.27
C VAL A 157 3.20 14.14 -0.76
N LEU A 158 3.04 13.99 0.56
CA LEU A 158 1.97 13.16 1.13
C LEU A 158 0.55 13.71 0.89
N LYS A 159 0.41 15.01 0.60
CA LYS A 159 -0.89 15.61 0.25
C LYS A 159 -1.34 15.28 -1.17
N LYS A 160 -0.45 14.78 -2.03
CA LYS A 160 -0.82 14.40 -3.39
C LYS A 160 -1.83 13.26 -3.33
N SER A 161 -2.89 13.37 -4.12
CA SER A 161 -3.93 12.36 -4.21
C SER A 161 -3.41 11.09 -4.89
N CYS A 162 -4.02 9.96 -4.54
CA CYS A 162 -3.92 8.72 -5.32
C CYS A 162 -4.67 8.93 -6.63
N VAL A 163 -3.97 9.48 -7.63
CA VAL A 163 -4.47 9.62 -9.01
C VAL A 163 -4.27 8.30 -9.73
#